data_AF-A0A7R9MS32-F1
#
_entry.id   AF-A0A7R9MS32-F1
#
_cell.length_a   1.000
_cell.length_b   1.000
_cell.length_c   1.000
_cell.angle_alpha   90.00
_cell.angle_beta   90.00
_cell.angle_gamma   90.00
#
_symmetry.space_group_name_H-M   'P 1'
#
loop_
_entity.id
_entity.type
_entity.pdbx_description
1 polymer ?
#
loop_
_entity_poly.entity_id
_entity_poly.type
_entity_poly.pdbx_seq_one_letter_code
_entity_poly.pdbx_strand_id
1 'polypeptide(L)'
;DPFPKRTMRFAANISSLFEDIPNHINKYEEVIKRKDFTFDAIEAQNPYECSLEEWRQLLTRAPPLKWVLINSRPLWNQYNDVMPTKEQLELFLKQTADYVKELNASKVHLLLRDIKNDSEIPQMRELISMCGRYLAPTGAMCVIEPLSIRPNYYLRSYDLAKQLIQEINDPNVKIMLDTYHLQRLHGNLTHYINVFDCLRV
;
A
#
# COMPACT_ATOMS: atom_id res chain seq x y z
N ASP A 1 -4.47 -29.14 21.71
CA ASP A 1 -3.29 -28.43 21.22
C ASP A 1 -3.21 -27.11 21.99
N PRO A 2 -2.21 -26.91 22.87
CA PRO A 2 -2.13 -25.72 23.73
C PRO A 2 -1.79 -24.43 22.94
N PHE A 3 -1.48 -24.54 21.66
CA PHE A 3 -1.32 -23.39 20.78
C PHE A 3 -2.49 -23.36 19.80
N PRO A 4 -3.36 -22.34 19.82
CA PRO A 4 -4.36 -22.19 18.77
C PRO A 4 -3.63 -22.14 17.44
N LYS A 5 -3.94 -23.05 16.52
CA LYS A 5 -3.39 -23.04 15.16
C LYS A 5 -3.69 -21.69 14.51
N ARG A 6 -2.71 -20.78 14.54
CA ARG A 6 -2.76 -19.55 13.75
C ARG A 6 -2.47 -19.94 12.31
N THR A 7 -3.52 -20.01 11.50
CA THR A 7 -3.38 -20.18 10.05
C THR A 7 -2.95 -18.86 9.43
N MET A 8 -1.89 -18.91 8.62
CA MET A 8 -1.49 -17.79 7.78
C MET A 8 -2.57 -17.55 6.74
N ARG A 9 -2.88 -16.27 6.47
CA ARG A 9 -3.79 -15.86 5.41
C ARG A 9 -2.97 -15.13 4.36
N PHE A 10 -3.11 -15.55 3.11
CA PHE A 10 -2.38 -14.99 1.98
C PHE A 10 -3.34 -14.21 1.09
N ALA A 11 -2.81 -13.17 0.44
CA ALA A 11 -3.48 -12.44 -0.62
C ALA A 11 -2.70 -12.63 -1.91
N ALA A 12 -3.39 -12.75 -3.04
CA ALA A 12 -2.73 -12.76 -4.33
C ALA A 12 -2.36 -11.33 -4.71
N ASN A 13 -1.07 -11.08 -4.94
CA ASN A 13 -0.64 -9.84 -5.57
C ASN A 13 -0.87 -9.95 -7.08
N ILE A 14 -1.93 -9.34 -7.59
CA ILE A 14 -2.31 -9.44 -9.00
C ILE A 14 -1.48 -8.53 -9.92
N SER A 15 -0.56 -7.71 -9.38
CA SER A 15 0.41 -7.02 -10.23
C SER A 15 1.64 -7.86 -10.53
N SER A 16 2.06 -8.74 -9.61
CA SER A 16 3.23 -9.63 -9.79
C SER A 16 2.88 -11.09 -10.12
N LEU A 17 1.66 -11.54 -9.83
CA LEU A 17 1.16 -12.83 -10.31
C LEU A 17 0.46 -12.67 -11.66
N PHE A 18 0.41 -13.76 -12.43
CA PHE A 18 -0.28 -13.84 -13.72
C PHE A 18 0.22 -12.80 -14.73
N GLU A 19 1.54 -12.66 -14.87
CA GLU A 19 2.18 -11.65 -15.74
C GLU A 19 1.82 -11.80 -17.23
N ASP A 20 1.37 -12.99 -17.64
CA ASP A 20 0.88 -13.30 -18.99
C ASP A 20 -0.56 -12.82 -19.26
N ILE A 21 -1.28 -12.37 -18.22
CA ILE A 21 -2.66 -11.88 -18.32
C ILE A 21 -2.64 -10.35 -18.44
N PRO A 22 -3.37 -9.76 -19.41
CA PRO A 22 -3.11 -8.41 -19.90
C PRO A 22 -3.45 -7.25 -18.94
N ASN A 23 -4.42 -7.42 -18.03
CA ASN A 23 -4.84 -6.35 -17.13
C ASN A 23 -5.39 -6.89 -15.81
N HIS A 24 -5.54 -6.01 -14.82
CA HIS A 24 -6.00 -6.40 -13.48
C HIS A 24 -7.44 -6.95 -13.42
N ILE A 25 -8.34 -6.55 -14.32
CA ILE A 25 -9.69 -7.11 -14.41
C ILE A 25 -9.61 -8.61 -14.77
N ASN A 26 -8.83 -8.95 -15.80
CA ASN A 26 -8.65 -10.34 -16.21
C ASN A 26 -7.91 -11.16 -15.13
N LYS A 27 -6.95 -10.56 -14.43
CA LYS A 27 -6.23 -11.22 -13.32
C LYS A 27 -7.13 -11.46 -12.10
N TYR A 28 -8.04 -10.54 -11.77
CA TYR A 28 -9.05 -10.75 -10.74
C TYR A 28 -9.93 -11.96 -11.08
N GLU A 29 -10.40 -12.05 -12.32
CA GLU A 29 -11.18 -13.21 -12.77
C GLU A 29 -10.37 -14.50 -12.71
N GLU A 30 -9.08 -14.47 -13.06
CA GLU A 30 -8.20 -15.64 -12.97
C GLU A 30 -8.08 -16.15 -11.53
N VAL A 31 -7.90 -15.25 -10.55
CA VAL A 31 -7.86 -15.61 -9.12
C VAL A 31 -9.12 -16.36 -8.70
N ILE A 32 -10.29 -15.94 -9.19
CA ILE A 32 -11.59 -16.56 -8.85
C ILE A 32 -11.77 -17.90 -9.55
N LYS A 33 -11.31 -18.03 -10.80
CA LYS A 33 -11.54 -19.23 -11.61
C LYS A 33 -10.70 -20.42 -11.16
N ARG A 34 -9.55 -20.17 -10.52
CA ARG A 34 -8.62 -21.23 -10.13
C ARG A 34 -9.15 -22.15 -9.04
N LYS A 35 -8.77 -23.42 -9.15
CA LYS A 35 -9.20 -24.51 -8.26
C LYS A 35 -8.02 -25.25 -7.63
N ASP A 36 -6.84 -25.13 -8.23
CA ASP A 36 -5.56 -25.64 -7.77
C ASP A 36 -5.03 -24.89 -6.54
N PHE A 37 -5.45 -23.64 -6.37
CA PHE A 37 -5.28 -22.86 -5.15
C PHE A 37 -6.41 -21.83 -5.03
N THR A 38 -6.62 -21.30 -3.83
CA THR A 38 -7.67 -20.32 -3.56
C THR A 38 -7.10 -19.17 -2.75
N PHE A 39 -7.43 -17.95 -3.18
CA PHE A 39 -7.20 -16.74 -2.42
C PHE A 39 -8.54 -16.07 -2.15
N ASP A 40 -8.79 -15.76 -0.88
CA ASP A 40 -9.96 -14.96 -0.48
C ASP A 40 -9.66 -13.45 -0.50
N ALA A 41 -8.40 -13.09 -0.79
CA ALA A 41 -7.88 -11.73 -0.71
C ALA A 41 -6.91 -11.42 -1.84
N ILE A 42 -6.84 -10.16 -2.24
CA ILE A 42 -5.94 -9.67 -3.28
C ILE A 42 -5.34 -8.30 -2.93
N GLU A 43 -4.24 -7.98 -3.59
CA GLU A 43 -3.63 -6.66 -3.61
C GLU A 43 -3.13 -6.29 -5.01
N ALA A 44 -2.98 -4.99 -5.28
CA ALA A 44 -2.48 -4.50 -6.56
C ALA A 44 -1.67 -3.21 -6.43
N GLN A 45 -0.55 -3.12 -7.12
CA GLN A 45 0.31 -1.95 -7.15
C GLN A 45 -0.29 -0.83 -8.01
N ASN A 46 -1.08 -1.17 -9.04
CA ASN A 46 -1.60 -0.17 -9.98
C ASN A 46 -3.04 -0.51 -10.42
N PRO A 47 -4.04 -0.47 -9.51
CA PRO A 47 -5.44 -0.76 -9.88
C PRO A 47 -5.99 0.24 -10.93
N TYR A 48 -5.27 1.34 -11.16
CA TYR A 48 -5.60 2.45 -12.02
C TYR A 48 -5.41 2.20 -13.52
N GLU A 49 -4.79 1.09 -13.89
CA GLU A 49 -4.73 0.61 -15.28
C GLU A 49 -6.11 0.26 -15.84
N CYS A 50 -7.05 -0.03 -14.94
CA CYS A 50 -8.45 -0.19 -15.24
C CYS A 50 -9.20 0.98 -14.61
N SER A 51 -10.18 1.52 -15.34
CA SER A 51 -11.05 2.59 -14.87
C SER A 51 -11.96 2.13 -13.73
N LEU A 52 -12.49 3.09 -12.96
CA LEU A 52 -13.49 2.81 -11.93
C LEU A 52 -14.74 2.13 -12.51
N GLU A 53 -15.11 2.45 -13.75
CA GLU A 53 -16.27 1.86 -14.41
C GLU A 53 -16.03 0.39 -14.75
N GLU A 54 -14.83 0.03 -15.25
CA GLU A 54 -14.46 -1.37 -15.47
C GLU A 54 -14.45 -2.17 -14.16
N TRP A 55 -13.92 -1.60 -13.08
CA TRP A 55 -13.97 -2.22 -11.76
C TRP A 55 -15.42 -2.41 -11.29
N ARG A 56 -16.26 -1.39 -11.40
CA ARG A 56 -17.68 -1.47 -11.03
C ARG A 56 -18.41 -2.57 -11.79
N GLN A 57 -18.22 -2.62 -13.10
CA GLN A 57 -18.82 -3.64 -13.95
C GLN A 57 -18.35 -5.05 -13.58
N LEU A 58 -17.08 -5.23 -13.22
CA LEU A 58 -16.58 -6.51 -12.75
C LEU A 58 -17.18 -6.89 -11.39
N LEU A 59 -17.11 -5.97 -10.41
CA LEU A 59 -17.49 -6.23 -9.01
C LEU A 59 -19.00 -6.45 -8.82
N THR A 60 -19.84 -6.00 -9.76
CA THR A 60 -21.29 -6.29 -9.75
C THR A 60 -21.62 -7.75 -10.12
N ARG A 61 -20.75 -8.42 -10.88
CA ARG A 61 -21.00 -9.79 -11.39
C ARG A 61 -20.06 -10.86 -10.84
N ALA A 62 -18.86 -10.48 -10.39
CA ALA A 62 -17.86 -11.43 -9.94
C ALA A 62 -18.02 -11.73 -8.43
N PRO A 63 -17.70 -12.96 -7.97
CA PRO A 63 -17.56 -13.25 -6.55
C PRO A 63 -16.61 -12.23 -5.88
N PRO A 64 -16.95 -11.74 -4.67
CA PRO A 64 -16.15 -10.72 -4.01
C PRO A 64 -14.86 -11.31 -3.44
N LEU A 65 -13.73 -10.64 -3.70
CA LEU A 65 -12.45 -10.87 -3.03
C LEU A 65 -12.15 -9.70 -2.10
N LYS A 66 -11.45 -9.99 -0.99
CA LYS A 66 -11.01 -8.94 -0.07
C LYS A 66 -9.83 -8.17 -0.65
N TRP A 67 -10.00 -6.89 -0.92
CA TRP A 67 -8.91 -5.99 -1.28
C TRP A 67 -8.12 -5.58 -0.04
N VAL A 68 -6.97 -6.21 0.20
CA VAL A 68 -6.19 -5.97 1.42
C VAL A 68 -5.25 -4.78 1.33
N LEU A 69 -4.82 -4.43 0.11
CA LEU A 69 -3.86 -3.37 -0.17
C LEU A 69 -3.98 -2.92 -1.64
N ILE A 70 -3.89 -1.60 -1.86
CA ILE A 70 -3.48 -1.02 -3.16
C ILE A 70 -2.35 -0.04 -2.92
N ASN A 71 -1.55 0.31 -3.93
CA ASN A 71 -0.73 1.53 -3.82
C ASN A 71 -1.59 2.77 -4.07
N SER A 72 -1.11 3.94 -3.64
CA SER A 72 -1.65 5.23 -4.06
C SER A 72 -1.46 5.46 -5.56
N ARG A 73 -2.21 6.42 -6.13
CA ARG A 73 -1.91 6.93 -7.47
C ARG A 73 -0.42 7.31 -7.55
N PRO A 74 0.29 6.99 -8.65
CA PRO A 74 1.74 7.19 -8.74
C PRO A 74 2.08 8.66 -9.03
N LEU A 75 1.84 9.53 -8.04
CA LEU A 75 2.11 10.97 -8.07
C LEU A 75 3.46 11.30 -8.70
N TRP A 76 4.50 10.58 -8.29
CA TRP A 76 5.88 10.86 -8.69
C TRP A 76 6.21 10.53 -10.14
N ASN A 77 5.33 9.84 -10.88
CA ASN A 77 5.48 9.71 -12.33
C ASN A 77 5.33 11.05 -13.05
N GLN A 78 4.59 12.00 -12.48
CA GLN A 78 4.36 13.34 -13.03
C GLN A 78 5.23 14.42 -12.36
N TYR A 79 5.69 14.17 -11.13
CA TYR A 79 6.34 15.17 -10.27
C TYR A 79 7.71 14.69 -9.75
N ASN A 80 8.46 13.94 -10.56
CA ASN A 80 9.75 13.38 -10.12
C ASN A 80 10.78 14.47 -9.76
N ASP A 81 10.69 15.64 -10.40
CA ASP A 81 11.71 16.69 -10.27
C ASP A 81 11.29 17.92 -9.47
N VAL A 82 9.99 18.09 -9.26
CA VAL A 82 9.40 19.27 -8.63
C VAL A 82 8.37 18.79 -7.61
N MET A 83 8.37 19.42 -6.44
CA MET A 83 7.34 19.12 -5.46
C MET A 83 5.97 19.65 -5.92
N PRO A 84 4.91 18.83 -5.88
CA PRO A 84 3.57 19.27 -6.21
C PRO A 84 3.06 20.34 -5.23
N THR A 85 2.13 21.18 -5.69
CA THR A 85 1.39 22.07 -4.79
C THR A 85 0.44 21.27 -3.91
N LYS A 86 -0.04 21.88 -2.84
CA LYS A 86 -1.01 21.25 -1.93
C LYS A 86 -2.25 20.77 -2.69
N GLU A 87 -2.80 21.60 -3.58
CA GLU A 87 -4.01 21.28 -4.36
C GLU A 87 -3.78 20.07 -5.28
N GLN A 88 -2.57 19.93 -5.84
CA GLN A 88 -2.21 18.75 -6.62
C GLN A 88 -2.17 17.52 -5.73
N LEU A 89 -1.50 17.56 -4.57
CA LEU A 89 -1.49 16.44 -3.61
C LEU A 89 -2.91 16.01 -3.21
N GLU A 90 -3.78 16.98 -2.90
CA GLU A 90 -5.18 16.74 -2.55
C GLU A 90 -5.96 16.04 -3.68
N LEU A 91 -5.75 16.45 -4.94
CA LEU A 91 -6.36 15.81 -6.10
C LEU A 91 -5.91 14.34 -6.25
N PHE A 92 -4.63 14.05 -6.11
CA PHE A 92 -4.11 12.68 -6.20
C PHE A 92 -4.62 11.79 -5.06
N LEU A 93 -4.70 12.31 -3.84
CA LEU A 93 -5.25 11.59 -2.70
C LEU A 93 -6.75 11.35 -2.84
N LYS A 94 -7.50 12.32 -3.38
CA LYS A 94 -8.93 12.15 -3.69
C LYS A 94 -9.14 11.04 -4.73
N GLN A 95 -8.39 11.06 -5.83
CA GLN A 95 -8.46 10.02 -6.85
C GLN A 95 -8.07 8.64 -6.31
N THR A 96 -7.08 8.58 -5.40
CA THR A 96 -6.73 7.34 -4.70
C THR A 96 -7.90 6.86 -3.85
N ALA A 97 -8.52 7.74 -3.07
CA ALA A 97 -9.66 7.43 -2.20
C ALA A 97 -10.90 6.98 -3.00
N ASP A 98 -11.13 7.49 -4.21
CA ASP A 98 -12.22 7.04 -5.08
C ASP A 98 -12.06 5.55 -5.45
N TYR A 99 -10.85 5.10 -5.77
CA TYR A 99 -10.55 3.67 -6.00
C TYR A 99 -10.65 2.85 -4.72
N VAL A 100 -10.19 3.39 -3.59
CA VAL A 100 -10.35 2.71 -2.30
C VAL A 100 -11.81 2.40 -2.00
N LYS A 101 -12.71 3.36 -2.26
CA LYS A 101 -14.15 3.17 -2.06
C LYS A 101 -14.73 2.14 -3.02
N GLU A 102 -14.42 2.23 -4.31
CA GLU A 102 -14.94 1.31 -5.33
C GLU A 102 -14.49 -0.13 -5.06
N LEU A 103 -13.21 -0.31 -4.72
CA LEU A 103 -12.63 -1.64 -4.45
C LEU A 103 -12.88 -2.12 -3.01
N ASN A 104 -13.37 -1.25 -2.13
CA ASN A 104 -13.41 -1.49 -0.68
C ASN A 104 -12.03 -1.93 -0.13
N ALA A 105 -10.97 -1.27 -0.56
CA ALA A 105 -9.59 -1.60 -0.20
C ALA A 105 -9.30 -1.22 1.27
N SER A 106 -8.73 -2.16 2.03
CA SER A 106 -8.48 -1.95 3.46
C SER A 106 -7.27 -1.05 3.77
N LYS A 107 -6.31 -0.98 2.85
CA LYS A 107 -5.05 -0.22 3.02
C LYS A 107 -4.59 0.39 1.71
N VAL A 108 -3.89 1.50 1.81
CA VAL A 108 -3.18 2.15 0.71
C VAL A 108 -1.71 2.29 1.07
N HIS A 109 -0.83 1.67 0.32
CA HIS A 109 0.58 2.00 0.37
C HIS A 109 0.81 3.34 -0.34
N LEU A 110 1.16 4.37 0.42
CA LEU A 110 1.52 5.67 -0.12
C LEU A 110 2.90 5.61 -0.77
N LEU A 111 2.94 5.78 -2.09
CA LEU A 111 4.19 5.83 -2.83
C LEU A 111 4.95 7.12 -2.49
N LEU A 112 6.12 6.96 -1.87
CA LEU A 112 7.09 8.03 -1.66
C LEU A 112 8.13 8.03 -2.79
N ARG A 113 9.11 8.95 -2.75
CA ARG A 113 10.20 9.02 -3.74
C ARG A 113 11.55 9.23 -3.11
N ASP A 114 12.57 9.33 -3.96
CA ASP A 114 13.89 9.76 -3.56
C ASP A 114 13.85 11.24 -3.15
N ILE A 115 14.49 11.54 -2.02
CA ILE A 115 14.73 12.93 -1.61
C ILE A 115 16.03 13.44 -2.25
N LYS A 116 16.00 14.66 -2.76
CA LYS A 116 17.17 15.32 -3.35
C LYS A 116 18.00 16.05 -2.28
N ASN A 117 17.34 16.55 -1.25
CA ASN A 117 17.95 17.22 -0.10
C ASN A 117 16.95 17.33 1.06
N ASP A 118 17.44 17.66 2.26
CA ASP A 118 16.63 17.67 3.49
C ASP A 118 15.49 18.70 3.50
N SER A 119 15.52 19.72 2.62
CA SER A 119 14.44 20.70 2.53
C SER A 119 13.12 20.11 2.00
N GLU A 120 13.17 18.93 1.39
CA GLU A 120 12.00 18.19 0.90
C GLU A 120 11.30 17.38 2.00
N ILE A 121 11.98 17.12 3.13
CA ILE A 121 11.47 16.27 4.23
C ILE A 121 10.14 16.78 4.80
N PRO A 122 9.95 18.08 5.12
CA PRO A 122 8.69 18.57 5.66
C PRO A 122 7.49 18.29 4.74
N GLN A 123 7.68 18.41 3.42
CA GLN A 123 6.61 18.16 2.45
C GLN A 123 6.29 16.67 2.32
N MET A 124 7.30 15.80 2.40
CA MET A 124 7.08 14.35 2.41
C MET A 124 6.29 13.92 3.64
N ARG A 125 6.59 14.50 4.81
CA ARG A 125 5.84 14.26 6.04
C ARG A 125 4.40 14.74 5.94
N GLU A 126 4.19 15.95 5.41
CA GLU A 126 2.84 16.48 5.20
C GLU A 126 2.05 15.59 4.25
N LEU A 127 2.65 15.05 3.18
CA LEU A 127 2.00 14.10 2.29
C LEU A 127 1.54 12.82 3.02
N ILE A 128 2.36 12.28 3.93
CA ILE A 128 1.99 11.12 4.75
C ILE A 128 0.80 11.46 5.66
N SER A 129 0.84 12.61 6.34
CA SER A 129 -0.27 13.08 7.18
C SER A 129 -1.54 13.34 6.37
N MET A 130 -1.43 13.94 5.18
CA MET A 130 -2.55 14.13 4.27
C MET A 130 -3.16 12.78 3.85
N CYS A 131 -2.34 11.79 3.51
CA CYS A 131 -2.81 10.45 3.15
C CYS A 131 -3.65 9.81 4.26
N GLY A 132 -3.20 9.85 5.51
CA GLY A 132 -3.98 9.40 6.67
C GLY A 132 -5.36 10.08 6.75
N ARG A 133 -5.38 11.41 6.70
CA ARG A 133 -6.62 12.21 6.76
C ARG A 133 -7.58 11.94 5.60
N TYR A 134 -7.09 11.76 4.38
CA TYR A 134 -7.93 11.52 3.19
C TYR A 134 -8.52 10.10 3.16
N LEU A 135 -7.83 9.12 3.74
CA LEU A 135 -8.28 7.73 3.78
C LEU A 135 -9.16 7.43 5.00
N ALA A 136 -9.07 8.21 6.07
CA ALA A 136 -9.88 8.00 7.27
C ALA A 136 -11.40 7.91 7.00
N PRO A 137 -12.01 8.78 6.17
CA PRO A 137 -13.43 8.68 5.85
C PRO A 137 -13.80 7.45 5.00
N THR A 138 -12.84 6.79 4.36
CA THR A 138 -13.09 5.56 3.58
C THR A 138 -12.95 4.29 4.43
N GLY A 139 -12.47 4.41 5.68
CA GLY A 139 -12.15 3.27 6.55
C GLY A 139 -10.83 2.58 6.21
N ALA A 140 -10.07 3.08 5.23
CA ALA A 140 -8.77 2.52 4.87
C ALA A 140 -7.64 3.16 5.68
N MET A 141 -6.56 2.40 5.87
CA MET A 141 -5.32 2.90 6.46
C MET A 141 -4.36 3.38 5.37
N CYS A 142 -3.66 4.47 5.64
CA CYS A 142 -2.44 4.80 4.92
C CYS A 142 -1.29 3.95 5.49
N VAL A 143 -0.53 3.28 4.65
CA VAL A 143 0.69 2.58 5.06
C VAL A 143 1.89 3.14 4.33
N ILE A 144 3.00 3.28 5.04
CA ILE A 144 4.31 3.63 4.48
C ILE A 144 5.24 2.42 4.53
N GLU A 145 6.01 2.22 3.47
CA GLU A 145 6.86 1.05 3.32
C GLU A 145 8.32 1.46 3.16
N PRO A 146 9.23 0.98 4.04
CA PRO A 146 10.65 1.12 3.78
C PRO A 146 11.09 0.25 2.59
N LEU A 147 11.69 0.84 1.55
CA LEU A 147 12.06 0.12 0.33
C LEU A 147 13.58 0.01 0.13
N SER A 148 14.03 -1.17 -0.29
CA SER A 148 15.45 -1.43 -0.60
C SER A 148 15.83 -1.18 -2.08
N ILE A 149 14.96 -0.51 -2.85
CA ILE A 149 15.05 -0.43 -4.32
C ILE A 149 16.10 0.55 -4.84
N ARG A 150 16.28 1.70 -4.18
CA ARG A 150 17.11 2.82 -4.65
C ARG A 150 17.84 3.47 -3.47
N PRO A 151 19.14 3.82 -3.59
CA PRO A 151 19.92 4.36 -2.47
C PRO A 151 19.36 5.63 -1.81
N ASN A 152 18.69 6.49 -2.59
CA ASN A 152 18.20 7.80 -2.12
C ASN A 152 16.71 7.82 -1.80
N TYR A 153 16.04 6.66 -1.81
CA TYR A 153 14.63 6.56 -1.47
C TYR A 153 14.39 7.11 -0.06
N TYR A 154 13.38 7.95 0.12
CA TYR A 154 13.14 8.67 1.37
C TYR A 154 13.05 7.73 2.58
N LEU A 155 12.26 6.67 2.44
CA LEU A 155 12.01 5.73 3.52
C LEU A 155 12.83 4.45 3.31
N ARG A 156 14.08 4.44 3.78
CA ARG A 156 14.99 3.28 3.70
C ARG A 156 15.31 2.66 5.05
N SER A 157 14.58 3.04 6.10
CA SER A 157 14.79 2.49 7.44
C SER A 157 13.46 2.25 8.14
N TYR A 158 13.32 1.07 8.73
CA TYR A 158 12.18 0.72 9.57
C TYR A 158 12.20 1.49 10.89
N ASP A 159 13.38 1.85 11.40
CA ASP A 159 13.52 2.70 12.58
C ASP A 159 13.09 4.15 12.26
N LEU A 160 13.48 4.66 11.08
CA LEU A 160 12.98 5.95 10.60
C LEU A 160 11.46 5.92 10.41
N ALA A 161 10.92 4.86 9.82
CA ALA A 161 9.47 4.70 9.67
C ALA A 161 8.76 4.72 11.02
N LYS A 162 9.31 4.02 12.02
CA LYS A 162 8.80 4.02 13.40
C LYS A 162 8.81 5.41 14.02
N GLN A 163 9.92 6.14 13.90
CA GLN A 163 10.01 7.52 14.37
C GLN A 163 8.98 8.42 13.67
N LEU A 164 8.85 8.31 12.34
CA LEU A 164 7.91 9.11 11.57
C LEU A 164 6.46 8.88 12.00
N ILE A 165 6.01 7.63 12.16
CA ILE A 165 4.63 7.38 12.60
C ILE A 165 4.37 7.87 14.03
N GLN A 166 5.36 7.83 14.91
CA GLN A 166 5.24 8.35 16.28
C GLN A 166 5.12 9.88 16.30
N GLU A 167 5.89 10.56 15.44
CA GLU A 167 5.85 12.02 15.34
C GLU A 167 4.60 12.53 14.61
N ILE A 168 4.12 11.79 13.59
CA ILE A 168 2.85 12.09 12.91
C ILE A 168 1.66 11.85 13.84
N ASN A 169 1.74 10.81 14.68
CA ASN A 169 0.73 10.47 15.68
C ASN A 169 -0.71 10.40 15.13
N ASP A 170 -0.86 9.86 13.92
CA ASP A 170 -2.15 9.65 13.26
C ASP A 170 -2.50 8.15 13.33
N PRO A 171 -3.62 7.75 13.95
CA PRO A 171 -4.02 6.35 14.04
C PRO A 171 -4.28 5.71 12.67
N ASN A 172 -4.49 6.50 11.61
CA ASN A 172 -4.71 6.02 10.26
C ASN A 172 -3.43 5.84 9.44
N VAL A 173 -2.26 6.12 10.00
CA VAL A 173 -0.96 5.92 9.36
C VAL A 173 -0.19 4.80 10.04
N LYS A 174 0.16 3.75 9.30
CA LYS A 174 0.92 2.58 9.80
C LYS A 174 2.15 2.30 8.95
N ILE A 175 2.98 1.36 9.41
CA ILE A 175 4.11 0.83 8.65
C ILE A 175 3.67 -0.46 7.97
N MET A 176 3.98 -0.59 6.68
CA MET A 176 3.92 -1.86 5.98
C MET A 176 5.24 -2.60 6.16
N LEU A 177 5.17 -3.83 6.68
CA LEU A 177 6.34 -4.68 6.86
C LEU A 177 6.44 -5.68 5.72
N ASP A 178 7.28 -5.34 4.76
CA ASP A 178 7.73 -6.25 3.71
C ASP A 178 9.02 -6.94 4.16
N THR A 179 8.96 -8.27 4.31
CA THR A 179 10.10 -9.06 4.80
C THR A 179 11.29 -9.08 3.84
N TYR A 180 11.05 -8.92 2.53
CA TYR A 180 12.12 -8.84 1.54
C TYR A 180 12.91 -7.53 1.72
N HIS A 181 12.23 -6.40 1.82
CA HIS A 181 12.89 -5.11 2.05
C HIS A 181 13.52 -5.03 3.44
N LEU A 182 12.85 -5.54 4.47
CA LEU A 182 13.40 -5.59 5.82
C LEU A 182 14.70 -6.40 5.88
N GLN A 183 14.73 -7.59 5.28
CA GLN A 183 15.94 -8.42 5.23
C GLN A 183 17.08 -7.70 4.52
N ARG A 184 16.80 -7.01 3.41
CA ARG A 184 17.82 -6.30 2.63
C ARG A 184 18.34 -5.03 3.30
N LEU A 185 17.53 -4.35 4.11
CA LEU A 185 17.90 -3.10 4.77
C LEU A 185 18.53 -3.32 6.15
N HIS A 186 17.99 -4.25 6.94
CA HIS A 186 18.38 -4.43 8.35
C HIS A 186 18.74 -5.88 8.72
N GLY A 187 18.15 -6.87 8.05
CA GLY A 187 18.19 -8.25 8.52
C GLY A 187 17.38 -8.45 9.79
N ASN A 188 17.80 -9.40 10.64
CA ASN A 188 17.21 -9.67 11.97
C ASN A 188 15.67 -9.67 11.99
N LEU A 189 15.05 -10.39 11.05
CA LEU A 189 13.60 -10.38 10.82
C LEU A 189 12.80 -10.64 12.09
N THR A 190 13.20 -11.63 12.89
CA THR A 190 12.49 -12.00 14.13
C THR A 190 12.43 -10.83 15.11
N HIS A 191 13.51 -10.06 15.25
CA HIS A 191 13.53 -8.89 16.11
C HIS A 191 12.51 -7.84 15.65
N TYR A 192 12.57 -7.44 14.38
CA TYR A 192 11.69 -6.40 13.87
C TYR A 192 10.23 -6.83 13.83
N ILE A 193 9.94 -8.09 13.47
CA ILE A 193 8.58 -8.63 13.55
C ILE A 193 8.05 -8.50 14.99
N ASN A 194 8.83 -8.89 16.00
CA ASN A 194 8.41 -8.76 17.41
C ASN A 194 8.23 -7.29 17.82
N VAL A 195 9.14 -6.39 17.42
CA VAL A 195 9.04 -4.95 17.72
C VAL A 195 7.73 -4.38 17.17
N PHE A 196 7.38 -4.69 15.93
CA PHE A 196 6.16 -4.17 15.31
C PHE A 196 4.88 -4.91 15.75
N ASP A 197 4.96 -6.19 16.10
CA ASP A 197 3.84 -6.93 16.70
C ASP A 197 3.48 -6.41 18.09
N CYS A 198 4.48 -6.02 18.90
CA CYS A 198 4.25 -5.39 20.21
C CYS A 198 3.67 -3.98 20.08
N LEU A 199 3.86 -3.32 18.94
CA LEU A 199 3.38 -1.96 18.71
C LEU A 199 1.94 -1.90 18.23
N ARG A 200 1.32 -3.00 17.74
CA ARG A 200 -0.06 -3.12 17.20
C ARG A 200 -0.89 -1.84 17.38
N VAL A 201 -0.59 -0.87 16.53
CA VAL A 201 -1.36 0.36 16.33
C VAL A 201 -2.38 0.04 15.26
#